data_AF-A0A1G5TAK3-F1
#
_entry.id   AF-A0A1G5TAK3-F1
#
_cell.length_a   1.000
_cell.length_b   1.000
_cell.length_c   1.000
_cell.angle_alpha   90.00
_cell.angle_beta   90.00
_cell.angle_gamma   90.00
#
_symmetry.space_group_name_H-M   'P 1'
#
loop_
_entity.id
_entity.type
_entity.pdbx_description
1 polymer ?
#
loop_
_entity_poly.entity_id
_entity_poly.type
_entity_poly.pdbx_seq_one_letter_code
_entity_poly.pdbx_strand_id
1 'polypeptide(L)' 'MNGTVLALGREQMGVRLERYVQVHDTTIARLDRQLTYVDLRYPSGFAVR' A
#
# COMPACT_ATOMS: atom_id res chain seq x y z
N MET A 1 -18.46 2.95 1.32
CA MET A 1 -17.39 1.93 1.13
C MET A 1 -16.13 2.52 1.71
N ASN A 2 -15.63 1.98 2.83
CA ASN A 2 -14.50 2.54 3.58
C ASN A 2 -13.29 1.62 3.44
N GLY A 3 -12.71 1.55 2.23
CA GLY A 3 -11.57 0.66 1.95
C GLY A 3 -10.47 1.37 1.16
N THR A 4 -9.25 0.84 1.27
CA THR A 4 -8.07 1.32 0.55
C THR A 4 -7.89 0.56 -0.75
N VAL A 5 -7.70 1.27 -1.87
CA VAL A 5 -7.36 0.65 -3.16
C VAL A 5 -5.86 0.45 -3.27
N LEU A 6 -5.41 -0.77 -3.56
CA LEU A 6 -3.99 -1.09 -3.74
C LEU A 6 -3.68 -1.33 -5.24
N ALA A 7 -2.86 -0.47 -5.83
CA ALA A 7 -2.36 -0.66 -7.19
C ALA A 7 -1.08 -1.51 -7.16
N LEU A 8 -1.23 -2.82 -7.40
CA LEU A 8 -0.13 -3.79 -7.40
C LEU A 8 0.61 -3.89 -8.74
N GLY A 9 0.03 -3.38 -9.83
CA GLY A 9 0.52 -3.64 -11.19
C GLY A 9 0.24 -5.07 -11.66
N ARG A 10 0.82 -5.48 -12.79
CA ARG A 10 0.52 -6.79 -13.41
C ARG A 10 1.52 -7.89 -13.05
N GLU A 11 2.69 -7.52 -12.57
CA GLU A 11 3.79 -8.43 -12.24
C GLU A 11 4.19 -8.25 -10.78
N GLN A 12 4.74 -9.31 -10.17
CA GLN A 12 5.25 -9.30 -8.80
C GLN A 12 4.20 -8.89 -7.75
N MET A 13 2.92 -9.09 -8.05
CA MET A 13 1.80 -8.68 -7.18
C MET A 13 1.93 -9.24 -5.76
N GLY A 14 2.31 -10.52 -5.63
CA GLY A 14 2.49 -11.18 -4.33
C GLY A 14 3.55 -10.50 -3.46
N VAL A 15 4.75 -10.28 -4.02
CA VAL A 15 5.86 -9.61 -3.31
C VAL A 15 5.49 -8.19 -2.89
N ARG A 16 4.74 -7.47 -3.73
CA ARG A 16 4.28 -6.10 -3.44
C ARG A 16 3.24 -6.09 -2.32
N LEU A 17 2.31 -7.04 -2.33
CA LEU A 17 1.30 -7.18 -1.29
C LEU A 17 1.93 -7.58 0.05
N GLU A 18 2.86 -8.53 0.04
CA GLU A 18 3.58 -8.96 1.24
C GLU A 18 4.32 -7.80 1.90
N ARG A 19 5.05 -7.01 1.11
CA ARG A 19 5.73 -5.80 1.61
C ARG A 19 4.75 -4.81 2.21
N TYR A 20 3.59 -4.60 1.58
CA TYR A 20 2.56 -3.71 2.10
C TYR A 20 2.05 -4.17 3.46
N VAL A 21 1.72 -5.46 3.61
CA VAL A 21 1.23 -6.02 4.88
C VAL A 21 2.28 -5.88 5.99
N GLN A 22 3.56 -6.13 5.69
CA GLN A 22 4.65 -6.02 6.67
C GLN A 22 4.82 -4.61 7.25
N VAL A 23 4.51 -3.57 6.48
CA VAL A 23 4.70 -2.16 6.89
C VAL A 23 3.38 -1.45 7.22
N HIS A 24 2.23 -2.07 6.94
CA HIS A 24 0.91 -1.49 7.13
C HIS A 24 0.71 -1.02 8.57
N ASP A 25 0.89 -1.91 9.53
CA ASP A 25 0.57 -1.63 10.93
C ASP A 25 1.53 -0.61 11.57
N THR A 26 2.76 -0.52 11.05
CA THR A 26 3.79 0.38 11.58
C THR A 26 3.79 1.75 10.93
N THR A 27 3.36 1.85 9.67
CA THR A 27 3.47 3.08 8.86
C THR A 27 2.10 3.66 8.54
N ILE A 28 1.16 2.83 8.12
CA ILE A 28 -0.16 3.24 7.63
C ILE A 28 -1.12 3.47 8.80
N ALA A 29 -1.12 2.60 9.82
CA ALA A 29 -1.97 2.78 11.00
C ALA A 29 -1.62 4.05 11.80
N ARG A 30 -0.42 4.62 11.59
CA ARG A 30 0.02 5.88 12.22
C ARG A 30 -0.29 7.13 11.41
N LEU A 31 -0.75 6.98 10.16
CA LEU A 31 -1.21 8.12 9.37
C LEU A 31 -2.56 8.58 9.93
N ASP A 32 -2.63 9.81 10.42
CA ASP A 32 -3.86 10.46 10.92
C ASP A 32 -4.82 10.88 9.79
N ARG A 33 -4.86 10.07 8.73
CA ARG A 33 -5.74 10.26 7.58
C ARG A 33 -6.16 8.91 7.02
N GLN A 34 -7.41 8.84 6.58
CA GLN A 34 -7.89 7.68 5.86
C GLN A 34 -7.20 7.60 4.50
N LEU A 35 -6.45 6.52 4.27
CA LEU A 35 -5.89 6.24 2.96
C LEU A 35 -6.97 5.69 2.05
N THR A 36 -7.05 6.25 0.86
CA THR A 36 -8.00 5.82 -0.17
C THR A 36 -7.29 5.05 -1.28
N TYR A 37 -6.02 5.34 -1.51
CA TYR A 37 -5.23 4.73 -2.58
C TYR A 37 -3.76 4.58 -2.19
N VAL A 38 -3.18 3.42 -2.52
CA VAL A 38 -1.76 3.11 -2.36
C VAL A 38 -1.23 2.53 -3.66
N ASP A 39 -0.15 3.09 -4.17
CA ASP A 39 0.56 2.59 -5.34
C ASP A 39 1.83 1.82 -4.95
N LEU A 40 1.84 0.53 -5.25
CA LEU A 40 2.92 -0.40 -4.89
C LEU A 40 3.80 -0.76 -6.09
N ARG A 41 3.62 -0.10 -7.24
CA ARG A 41 4.34 -0.43 -8.48
C ARG A 41 5.82 -0.04 -8.45
N TYR A 42 6.24 0.76 -7.48
CA TYR A 42 7.61 1.26 -7.34
C TYR A 42 8.44 0.38 -6.39
N PRO A 43 9.69 0.01 -6.76
CA PRO A 43 10.53 -0.85 -5.91
C PRO A 43 11.04 -0.16 -4.65
N SER A 44 11.17 1.17 -4.68
CA SER A 44 11.79 1.99 -3.62
C SER A 44 10.83 2.42 -2.52
N GLY A 45 9.54 2.12 -2.63
CA GLY A 45 8.52 2.55 -1.67
C GLY A 45 7.13 2.55 -2.29
N PHE A 46 6.22 3.32 -1.70
CA PHE A 46 4.83 3.41 -2.16
C PHE A 46 4.31 4.83 -2.11
N ALA A 47 3.43 5.17 -3.04
CA ALA A 47 2.76 6.47 -3.08
C ALA A 47 1.37 6.35 -2.46
N VAL A 48 0.94 7.36 -1.69
CA VAL A 48 -0.33 7.33 -0.94
C VAL A 48 -1.18 8.56 -1.22
N ARG A 49 -2.51 8.37 -1.33
CA ARG A 49 -3.51 9.44 -1.40
C ARG A 49 -4.58 9.28 -0.33
#